data_AF-A0A7S3H052-F1
#
_entry.id   AF-A0A7S3H052-F1
#
_cell.length_a   1.000
_cell.length_b   1.000
_cell.length_c   1.000
_cell.angle_alpha   90.00
_cell.angle_beta   90.00
_cell.angle_gamma   90.00
#
_symmetry.space_group_name_H-M   'P 1'
#
loop_
_entity.id
_entity.type
_entity.pdbx_description
1 polymer ?
#
loop_
_entity_poly.entity_id
_entity_poly.type
_entity_poly.pdbx_seq_one_letter_code
_entity_poly.pdbx_strand_id
1 'polypeptide(L)'
;GFLTMSKELMLSFYEPFLLATVNETRRVMTATPNIRHIMVVGGFGSSKVLTDRIRTEFHNKLGVRVILPERPKPQGAIVHGAVYFGLHKSIIQSRVAAYTYGIATRRKDKNDI
;
A
#
# COMPACT_ATOMS: atom_id res chain seq x y z
N GLY A 1 29.37 -19.06 20.23
CA GLY A 1 28.16 -18.79 21.04
C GLY A 1 27.03 -18.38 20.14
N PHE A 2 25.79 -18.68 20.50
CA PHE A 2 24.61 -18.29 19.73
C PHE A 2 23.88 -17.14 20.43
N LEU A 3 23.54 -16.09 19.69
CA LEU A 3 22.61 -15.07 20.15
C LEU A 3 21.20 -15.55 19.78
N THR A 4 20.32 -15.69 20.76
CA THR A 4 18.91 -16.07 20.54
C THR A 4 18.00 -14.94 21.00
N MET A 5 16.92 -14.71 20.28
CA MET A 5 15.92 -13.69 20.57
C MET A 5 14.58 -14.37 20.81
N SER A 6 13.90 -14.03 21.91
CA SER A 6 12.56 -14.54 22.18
C SER A 6 11.56 -13.92 21.20
N LYS A 7 10.45 -14.64 20.98
CA LYS A 7 9.36 -14.14 20.12
C LYS A 7 8.80 -12.84 20.68
N GLU A 8 8.68 -12.72 21.98
CA GLU A 8 8.14 -11.57 22.69
C GLU A 8 9.01 -10.34 22.48
N LEU A 9 10.33 -10.50 22.57
CA LEU A 9 11.30 -9.42 22.31
C LEU A 9 11.30 -9.00 20.84
N MET A 10 11.18 -9.95 19.91
CA MET A 10 11.06 -9.61 18.49
C MET A 10 9.77 -8.82 18.20
N LEU A 11 8.64 -9.25 18.80
CA LEU A 11 7.37 -8.58 18.65
C LEU A 11 7.37 -7.16 19.24
N SER A 12 8.07 -6.93 20.36
CA SER A 12 8.17 -5.58 20.93
C SER A 12 8.86 -4.60 19.98
N PHE A 13 9.86 -5.07 19.20
CA PHE A 13 10.46 -4.25 18.15
C PHE A 13 9.53 -4.00 16.96
N TYR A 14 8.63 -4.93 16.66
CA TYR A 14 7.71 -4.82 15.52
C TYR A 14 6.48 -3.96 15.83
N GLU A 15 6.03 -3.93 17.08
CA GLU A 15 4.82 -3.22 17.50
C GLU A 15 4.71 -1.77 17.02
N PRO A 16 5.74 -0.89 17.15
CA PRO A 16 5.63 0.48 16.65
C PRO A 16 5.36 0.54 15.13
N PHE A 17 5.94 -0.37 14.36
CA PHE A 17 5.73 -0.44 12.91
C PHE A 17 4.34 -0.98 12.55
N LEU A 18 3.86 -1.98 13.29
CA LEU A 18 2.51 -2.52 13.11
C LEU A 18 1.46 -1.45 13.39
N LEU A 19 1.61 -0.72 14.50
CA LEU A 19 0.71 0.36 14.88
C LEU A 19 0.73 1.50 13.86
N ALA A 20 1.92 1.95 13.44
CA ALA A 20 2.05 2.98 12.42
C ALA A 20 1.37 2.57 11.10
N THR A 21 1.56 1.31 10.67
CA THR A 21 0.95 0.78 9.44
C THR A 21 -0.58 0.76 9.54
N VAL A 22 -1.13 0.33 10.67
CA VAL A 22 -2.59 0.33 10.92
C VAL A 22 -3.14 1.74 10.93
N ASN A 23 -2.49 2.67 11.63
CA ASN A 23 -2.95 4.05 11.72
C ASN A 23 -2.92 4.75 10.36
N GLU A 24 -1.87 4.54 9.57
CA GLU A 24 -1.77 5.11 8.23
C GLU A 24 -2.81 4.50 7.28
N THR A 25 -3.02 3.18 7.34
CA THR A 25 -4.08 2.52 6.57
C THR A 25 -5.45 3.09 6.92
N ARG A 26 -5.73 3.31 8.22
CA ARG A 26 -6.97 3.93 8.68
C ARG A 26 -7.11 5.36 8.17
N ARG A 27 -6.04 6.16 8.19
CA ARG A 27 -6.01 7.53 7.67
C ARG A 27 -6.40 7.57 6.19
N VAL A 28 -5.79 6.70 5.37
CA VAL A 28 -6.09 6.58 3.93
C VAL A 28 -7.54 6.14 3.71
N MET A 29 -8.04 5.19 4.50
CA MET A 29 -9.43 4.72 4.40
C MET A 29 -10.45 5.81 4.75
N THR A 30 -10.18 6.65 5.74
CA THR A 30 -11.06 7.77 6.08
C THR A 30 -11.03 8.86 5.01
N ALA A 31 -9.85 9.13 4.42
CA ALA A 31 -9.69 10.16 3.39
C ALA A 31 -10.22 9.76 2.01
N THR A 32 -10.35 8.45 1.74
CA THR A 32 -10.69 7.93 0.41
C THR A 32 -11.98 7.12 0.46
N PRO A 33 -13.09 7.63 -0.10
CA PRO A 33 -14.34 6.90 -0.11
C PRO A 33 -14.27 5.67 -1.02
N ASN A 34 -15.13 4.68 -0.75
CA ASN A 34 -15.39 3.51 -1.60
C ASN A 34 -14.19 2.56 -1.84
N ILE A 35 -13.27 2.44 -0.89
CA ILE A 35 -12.27 1.37 -0.91
C ILE A 35 -12.96 0.02 -0.70
N ARG A 36 -12.79 -0.90 -1.66
CA ARG A 36 -13.34 -2.28 -1.59
C ARG A 36 -12.32 -3.33 -1.20
N HIS A 37 -11.05 -3.09 -1.50
CA HIS A 37 -9.98 -4.06 -1.34
C HIS A 37 -8.73 -3.42 -0.78
N ILE A 38 -8.06 -4.15 0.12
CA ILE A 38 -6.71 -3.85 0.59
C ILE A 38 -5.83 -5.03 0.21
N MET A 39 -4.82 -4.80 -0.62
CA MET A 39 -3.91 -5.86 -1.06
C MET A 39 -2.56 -5.69 -0.37
N VAL A 40 -2.15 -6.69 0.42
CA VAL A 40 -0.88 -6.64 1.16
C VAL A 40 0.23 -7.26 0.31
N VAL A 41 1.23 -6.47 -0.06
CA VAL A 41 2.36 -6.87 -0.91
C VAL A 41 3.69 -6.48 -0.29
N GLY A 42 4.81 -6.88 -0.91
CA GLY A 42 6.17 -6.59 -0.45
C GLY A 42 6.72 -7.62 0.54
N GLY A 43 8.01 -7.52 0.86
CA GLY A 43 8.71 -8.47 1.72
C GLY A 43 8.12 -8.53 3.14
N PHE A 44 7.82 -7.38 3.74
CA PHE A 44 7.15 -7.32 5.04
C PHE A 44 5.69 -7.81 4.98
N GLY A 45 5.05 -7.70 3.82
CA GLY A 45 3.74 -8.28 3.53
C GLY A 45 3.68 -9.81 3.65
N SER A 46 4.84 -10.50 3.67
CA SER A 46 4.93 -11.94 3.96
C SER A 46 5.00 -12.25 5.47
N SER A 47 5.12 -11.24 6.34
CA SER A 47 5.13 -11.42 7.79
C SER A 47 3.75 -11.81 8.30
N LYS A 48 3.66 -12.95 9.02
CA LYS A 48 2.41 -13.40 9.63
C LYS A 48 1.89 -12.40 10.66
N VAL A 49 2.78 -11.74 11.40
CA VAL A 49 2.41 -10.77 12.43
C VAL A 49 1.70 -9.55 11.80
N LEU A 50 2.25 -9.02 10.71
CA LEU A 50 1.64 -7.90 9.98
C LEU A 50 0.30 -8.30 9.37
N THR A 51 0.29 -9.44 8.69
CA THR A 51 -0.86 -9.89 7.92
C THR A 51 -2.05 -10.24 8.81
N ASP A 52 -1.80 -10.88 9.96
CA ASP A 52 -2.82 -11.13 10.97
C ASP A 52 -3.34 -9.81 11.57
N ARG A 53 -2.46 -8.84 11.87
CA ARG A 53 -2.86 -7.50 12.36
C ARG A 53 -3.75 -6.77 11.35
N ILE A 54 -3.34 -6.66 10.08
CA ILE A 54 -4.13 -5.98 9.03
C ILE A 54 -5.46 -6.69 8.77
N ARG A 55 -5.49 -8.03 8.74
CA ARG A 55 -6.76 -8.76 8.59
C ARG A 55 -7.69 -8.50 9.77
N THR A 56 -7.19 -8.56 10.99
CA THR A 56 -7.97 -8.30 12.21
C THR A 56 -8.53 -6.87 12.22
N GLU A 57 -7.73 -5.91 11.75
CA GLU A 57 -8.11 -4.51 11.77
C GLU A 57 -9.10 -4.12 10.67
N PHE A 58 -9.04 -4.72 9.48
CA PHE A 58 -9.76 -4.21 8.31
C PHE A 58 -10.61 -5.23 7.53
N HIS A 59 -10.33 -6.53 7.65
CA HIS A 59 -11.05 -7.53 6.85
C HIS A 59 -12.52 -7.62 7.27
N ASN A 60 -13.43 -7.56 6.29
CA ASN A 60 -14.88 -7.53 6.46
C ASN A 60 -15.42 -6.36 7.28
N LYS A 61 -14.58 -5.38 7.64
CA LYS A 61 -15.04 -4.12 8.25
C LYS A 61 -15.35 -3.14 7.13
N LEU A 62 -16.51 -2.48 7.23
CA LEU A 62 -16.97 -1.50 6.23
C LEU A 62 -17.02 -2.06 4.79
N GLY A 63 -17.23 -3.38 4.63
CA GLY A 63 -17.27 -4.04 3.33
C GLY A 63 -15.92 -4.23 2.64
N VAL A 64 -14.80 -4.01 3.33
CA VAL A 64 -13.45 -4.13 2.75
C VAL A 64 -12.91 -5.56 2.83
N ARG A 65 -12.42 -6.08 1.70
CA ARG A 65 -11.72 -7.36 1.65
C ARG A 65 -10.21 -7.16 1.66
N VAL A 66 -9.57 -7.61 2.73
CA VAL A 66 -8.09 -7.75 2.76
C VAL A 66 -7.70 -8.99 1.94
N ILE A 67 -6.82 -8.79 0.96
CA ILE A 67 -6.32 -9.80 0.02
C ILE A 67 -4.82 -9.99 0.25
N LEU A 68 -4.43 -11.25 0.40
CA LEU A 68 -3.03 -11.66 0.44
C LEU A 68 -2.72 -12.50 -0.79
N PRO A 69 -1.77 -12.08 -1.64
CA PRO A 69 -1.33 -12.87 -2.78
C PRO A 69 -0.79 -14.23 -2.32
N GLU A 70 -1.44 -15.32 -2.76
CA GLU A 70 -0.95 -16.67 -2.49
C GLU A 70 0.06 -17.12 -3.56
N ARG A 71 -0.18 -16.76 -4.81
CA ARG A 71 0.70 -17.03 -5.96
C ARG A 71 0.63 -15.85 -6.94
N PRO A 72 1.66 -15.00 -7.00
CA PRO A 72 2.92 -15.03 -6.23
C PRO A 72 2.71 -14.69 -4.75
N LYS A 73 3.69 -15.03 -3.89
CA LYS A 73 3.76 -14.53 -2.50
C LYS A 73 3.85 -12.99 -2.47
N PRO A 74 3.49 -12.32 -1.35
CA PRO A 74 3.53 -10.86 -1.23
C PRO A 74 4.86 -10.23 -1.69
N GLN A 75 5.99 -10.84 -1.32
CA GLN A 75 7.35 -10.42 -1.73
C GLN A 75 7.60 -10.39 -3.25
N GLY A 76 6.92 -11.23 -4.03
CA GLY A 76 7.07 -11.30 -5.49
C GLY A 76 5.96 -10.61 -6.27
N ALA A 77 4.85 -10.24 -5.62
CA ALA A 77 3.65 -9.71 -6.27
C ALA A 77 3.93 -8.54 -7.22
N ILE A 78 4.82 -7.63 -6.82
CA ILE A 78 5.19 -6.45 -7.62
C ILE A 78 5.94 -6.87 -8.89
N VAL A 79 6.98 -7.70 -8.76
CA VAL A 79 7.82 -8.12 -9.91
C VAL A 79 7.00 -8.97 -10.88
N HIS A 80 6.19 -9.90 -10.37
CA HIS A 80 5.28 -10.68 -11.20
C HIS A 80 4.28 -9.81 -11.96
N GLY A 81 3.70 -8.79 -11.30
CA GLY A 81 2.82 -7.83 -11.95
C GLY A 81 3.53 -7.03 -13.06
N ALA A 82 4.79 -6.63 -12.81
CA ALA A 82 5.61 -5.92 -13.81
C ALA A 82 5.93 -6.78 -15.04
N VAL A 83 6.33 -8.05 -14.83
CA VAL A 83 6.58 -9.00 -15.92
C VAL A 83 5.28 -9.27 -16.69
N TYR A 84 4.17 -9.48 -15.98
CA TYR A 84 2.88 -9.72 -16.60
C TYR A 84 2.43 -8.55 -17.48
N PHE A 85 2.64 -7.31 -17.03
CA PHE A 85 2.42 -6.10 -17.83
C PHE A 85 3.37 -6.01 -19.03
N GLY A 86 4.65 -6.38 -18.87
CA GLY A 86 5.62 -6.39 -19.97
C GLY A 86 5.22 -7.34 -21.10
N LEU A 87 4.67 -8.52 -20.74
CA LEU A 87 4.15 -9.51 -21.68
C LEU A 87 2.79 -9.10 -22.28
N HIS A 88 1.95 -8.39 -21.52
CA HIS A 88 0.61 -7.99 -21.92
C HIS A 88 0.43 -6.47 -21.76
N LYS A 89 0.99 -5.69 -22.67
CA LYS A 89 1.00 -4.22 -22.57
C LYS A 89 -0.40 -3.58 -22.57
N SER A 90 -1.42 -4.29 -23.05
CA SER A 90 -2.81 -3.83 -23.12
C SER A 90 -3.60 -3.95 -21.80
N ILE A 91 -3.06 -4.61 -20.76
CA ILE A 91 -3.83 -4.86 -19.52
C ILE A 91 -4.03 -3.59 -18.69
N ILE A 92 -3.13 -2.61 -18.80
CA ILE A 92 -3.22 -1.34 -18.09
C ILE A 92 -3.79 -0.30 -19.05
N GLN A 93 -5.02 0.14 -18.79
CA GLN A 93 -5.71 1.11 -19.64
C GLN A 93 -5.27 2.56 -19.36
N SER A 94 -4.90 2.86 -18.11
CA SER A 94 -4.48 4.20 -17.71
C SER A 94 -3.57 4.16 -16.47
N ARG A 95 -2.84 5.25 -16.25
CA ARG A 95 -2.07 5.53 -15.02
C ARG A 95 -2.34 6.96 -14.58
N VAL A 96 -2.46 7.17 -13.29
CA VAL A 96 -2.64 8.51 -12.72
C VAL A 96 -1.26 9.08 -12.36
N ALA A 97 -1.02 10.33 -12.71
CA ALA A 97 0.20 11.03 -12.34
C ALA A 97 0.29 11.19 -10.81
N ALA A 98 1.48 11.05 -10.24
CA ALA A 98 1.67 11.13 -8.79
C ALA A 98 1.42 12.54 -8.23
N TYR A 99 1.61 13.57 -9.05
CA TYR A 99 1.44 14.96 -8.68
C TYR A 99 0.53 15.67 -9.68
N THR A 100 -0.14 16.71 -9.20
CA THR A 100 -0.85 17.64 -10.08
C THR A 100 0.16 18.59 -10.71
N TYR A 101 0.16 18.66 -12.04
CA TYR A 101 0.99 19.60 -12.79
C TYR A 101 0.16 20.81 -13.19
N GLY A 102 0.69 22.01 -12.94
CA GLY A 102 0.07 23.28 -13.33
C GLY A 102 1.14 24.30 -13.67
N ILE A 103 0.80 25.27 -14.52
CA ILE A 103 1.67 26.40 -14.86
C ILE A 103 1.11 27.68 -14.25
N ALA A 104 1.97 28.50 -13.66
CA ALA A 104 1.59 29.84 -13.23
C ALA A 104 1.50 30.74 -14.47
N THR A 105 0.34 31.38 -14.69
CA THR A 105 0.17 32.34 -15.78
C THR A 105 -0.18 33.71 -15.20
N ARG A 106 0.44 34.76 -15.72
CA ARG A 106 0.08 36.15 -15.43
C ARG A 106 -0.74 36.65 -16.61
N ARG A 107 -1.95 37.12 -16.35
CA ARG A 107 -2.77 37.78 -17.37
C ARG A 107 -2.10 39.12 -17.71
N LYS A 108 -1.85 39.42 -19.00
CA LYS A 108 -1.49 40.78 -19.42
C LYS A 108 -2.74 41.64 -19.30
N ASP A 109 -2.70 42.67 -18.46
CA ASP A 109 -3.73 43.70 -18.46
C ASP A 109 -3.57 44.55 -19.72
N LYS A 110 -4.70 45.02 -20.27
CA LYS A 110 -4.73 45.82 -21.52
C LYS A 110 -4.00 47.18 -21.43
N ASN A 111 -3.43 47.52 -20.27
CA ASN A 111 -2.74 48.79 -20.01
C ASN A 111 -1.21 48.68 -19.99
N ASP A 112 -0.62 47.53 -20.34
CA ASP A 112 0.86 47.37 -20.44
C ASP A 112 1.41 47.71 -21.86
N ILE A 113 0.90 48.77 -22.50
CA ILE A 113 1.48 49.37 -23.73
C ILE A 113 1.68 50.87 -23.51
#